data_AF-A0A3N0ZPV3-F1
#
_entry.id   AF-A0A3N0ZPV3-F1
#
_cell.length_a   1.000
_cell.length_b   1.000
_cell.length_c   1.000
_cell.angle_alpha   90.00
_cell.angle_beta   90.00
_cell.angle_gamma   90.00
#
_symmetry.space_group_name_H-M   'P 1'
#
loop_
_entity.id
_entity.type
_entity.pdbx_description
1 polymer ?
#
loop_
_entity_poly.entity_id
_entity_poly.type
_entity_poly.pdbx_seq_one_letter_code
_entity_poly.pdbx_strand_id
1 'polypeptide(L)'
;MKKIFLLLFVIIINLISYREAKSDCPPGWFENVITADFQYQYDGVIYTCRVIIVFCCRWNADLQMPEIIPKGAYAASGYNDCFHMIEQHPELKDTLIRFIFAEMSKVAKTNPNCFPQCPPCDENIPKLYYRIIAYKCVKWISKPAIRLINGTVLEWADGIEFCDNLDYKCILTYACCCDWNTSPPSCYEWCISAEQYGTSECSNQEPQVPPPGKDWNEPWETECFITNVCRCP
;
A
#
# COMPACT_ATOMS: atom_id res chain seq x y z
N MET A 1 39.61 3.55 22.43
CA MET A 1 38.94 2.35 21.85
C MET A 1 37.52 2.12 22.39
N LYS A 2 37.27 2.10 23.71
CA LYS A 2 35.89 1.91 24.27
C LYS A 2 34.83 2.92 23.78
N LYS A 3 35.20 4.18 23.57
CA LYS A 3 34.27 5.24 23.08
C LYS A 3 33.84 5.04 21.61
N ILE A 4 34.70 4.47 20.78
CA ILE A 4 34.41 4.20 19.36
C ILE A 4 33.45 3.01 19.23
N PHE A 5 33.64 1.97 20.06
CA PHE A 5 32.73 0.83 20.12
C PHE A 5 31.31 1.24 20.55
N LEU A 6 31.19 2.14 21.54
CA LEU A 6 29.88 2.61 22.01
C LEU A 6 29.15 3.42 20.93
N LEU A 7 29.88 4.24 20.17
CA LEU A 7 29.32 5.02 19.06
C LEU A 7 28.85 4.10 17.91
N LEU A 8 29.67 3.12 17.53
CA LEU A 8 29.30 2.11 16.52
C LEU A 8 28.09 1.29 16.95
N PHE A 9 28.02 0.90 18.23
CA PHE A 9 26.90 0.14 18.77
C PHE A 9 25.59 0.95 18.75
N VAL A 10 25.64 2.25 19.09
CA VAL A 10 24.47 3.14 18.98
C VAL A 10 24.03 3.32 17.53
N ILE A 11 24.97 3.47 16.58
CA ILE A 11 24.65 3.56 15.14
C ILE A 11 24.00 2.26 14.65
N ILE A 12 24.56 1.11 15.02
CA ILE A 12 24.03 -0.21 14.64
C ILE A 12 22.63 -0.42 15.24
N ILE A 13 22.39 -0.06 16.50
CA ILE A 13 21.05 -0.17 17.12
C ILE A 13 20.04 0.76 16.43
N ASN A 14 20.42 2.01 16.13
CA ASN A 14 19.53 2.92 15.42
C ASN A 14 19.22 2.43 14.00
N LEU A 15 20.20 1.82 13.32
CA LEU A 15 19.99 1.21 12.00
C LEU A 15 19.07 -0.02 12.07
N ILE A 16 19.17 -0.84 13.11
CA ILE A 16 18.31 -2.02 13.32
C ILE A 16 16.87 -1.58 13.66
N SER A 17 16.69 -0.63 14.59
CA SER A 17 15.35 -0.10 14.93
C SER A 17 14.68 0.62 13.77
N TYR A 18 15.44 1.31 12.91
CA TYR A 18 14.88 1.95 11.71
C TYR A 18 14.37 0.90 10.69
N ARG A 19 15.07 -0.23 10.56
CA ARG A 19 14.71 -1.32 9.63
C ARG A 19 13.45 -2.10 10.03
N GLU A 20 13.19 -2.26 11.33
CA GLU A 20 12.06 -3.07 11.80
C GLU A 20 10.68 -2.38 11.60
N ALA A 21 10.66 -1.07 11.31
CA ALA A 21 9.42 -0.30 11.19
C ALA A 21 9.09 0.16 9.75
N LYS A 22 10.00 0.02 8.79
CA LYS A 22 9.79 0.48 7.41
C LYS A 22 9.81 -0.67 6.41
N SER A 23 8.74 -0.76 5.63
CA SER A 23 8.79 -1.40 4.32
C SER A 23 9.58 -0.49 3.38
N ASP A 24 10.91 -0.65 3.37
CA ASP A 24 11.80 0.20 2.57
C ASP A 24 11.42 0.15 1.08
N CYS A 25 11.25 1.33 0.48
CA CYS A 25 11.10 1.45 -0.96
C CYS A 25 12.41 1.03 -1.65
N PRO A 26 12.35 0.38 -2.83
CA PRO A 26 13.57 0.00 -3.54
C PRO A 26 14.40 1.25 -3.90
N PRO A 27 15.72 1.11 -4.14
CA PRO A 27 16.56 2.24 -4.53
C PRO A 27 15.99 3.00 -5.74
N GLY A 28 15.93 4.33 -5.63
CA GLY A 28 15.36 5.21 -6.67
C GLY A 28 13.83 5.36 -6.63
N TRP A 29 13.16 4.78 -5.64
CA TRP A 29 11.73 4.99 -5.39
C TRP A 29 11.51 5.95 -4.22
N PHE A 30 10.45 6.74 -4.29
CA PHE A 30 10.02 7.67 -3.25
C PHE A 30 8.90 7.05 -2.42
N GLU A 31 9.10 7.00 -1.11
CA GLU A 31 8.10 6.56 -0.15
C GLU A 31 7.03 7.64 0.03
N ASN A 32 5.77 7.21 0.07
CA ASN A 32 4.63 8.05 0.38
C ASN A 32 3.79 7.36 1.45
N VAL A 33 3.35 8.14 2.42
CA VAL A 33 2.45 7.71 3.51
C VAL A 33 1.25 8.63 3.50
N ILE A 34 0.05 8.06 3.41
CA ILE A 34 -1.20 8.82 3.32
C ILE A 34 -2.20 8.27 4.32
N THR A 35 -3.04 9.15 4.86
CA THR A 35 -4.16 8.76 5.70
C THR A 35 -5.45 9.07 4.96
N ALA A 36 -6.31 8.06 4.79
CA ALA A 36 -7.56 8.17 4.06
C ALA A 36 -8.69 7.43 4.77
N ASP A 37 -9.92 7.91 4.61
CA ASP A 37 -11.10 7.31 5.23
C ASP A 37 -11.77 6.33 4.24
N PHE A 38 -11.64 5.03 4.52
CA PHE A 38 -12.30 3.96 3.78
C PHE A 38 -13.72 3.76 4.32
N GLN A 39 -14.72 4.02 3.48
CA GLN A 39 -16.12 3.79 3.82
C GLN A 39 -16.61 2.49 3.20
N TYR A 40 -17.28 1.66 4.00
CA TYR A 40 -17.88 0.41 3.55
C TYR A 40 -19.24 0.19 4.19
N GLN A 41 -20.10 -0.54 3.49
CA GLN A 41 -21.44 -0.88 3.97
C GLN A 41 -21.42 -2.31 4.51
N TYR A 42 -21.90 -2.50 5.74
CA TYR A 42 -22.09 -3.80 6.36
C TYR A 42 -23.43 -3.82 7.10
N ASP A 43 -24.24 -4.84 6.86
CA ASP A 43 -25.59 -4.98 7.43
C ASP A 43 -26.48 -3.73 7.32
N GLY A 44 -26.41 -3.04 6.16
CA GLY A 44 -27.18 -1.82 5.92
C GLY A 44 -26.63 -0.54 6.56
N VAL A 45 -25.55 -0.62 7.35
CA VAL A 45 -24.90 0.51 8.02
C VAL A 45 -23.60 0.88 7.32
N ILE A 46 -23.33 2.19 7.20
CA ILE A 46 -22.06 2.69 6.66
C ILE A 46 -21.06 2.83 7.81
N TYR A 47 -19.95 2.12 7.71
CA TYR A 47 -18.81 2.21 8.61
C TYR A 47 -17.70 3.03 7.96
N THR A 48 -16.87 3.67 8.78
CA THR A 48 -15.68 4.39 8.33
C THR A 48 -14.46 3.83 9.03
N CYS A 49 -13.47 3.44 8.24
CA CYS A 49 -12.19 2.91 8.65
C CYS A 49 -11.11 3.90 8.23
N ARG A 50 -10.43 4.55 9.17
CA ARG A 50 -9.30 5.40 8.83
C ARG A 50 -8.07 4.54 8.58
N VAL A 51 -7.53 4.59 7.37
CA VAL A 51 -6.44 3.74 6.90
C VAL A 51 -5.20 4.58 6.62
N ILE A 52 -4.06 4.13 7.13
CA ILE A 52 -2.73 4.61 6.76
C ILE A 52 -2.22 3.73 5.62
N ILE A 53 -2.05 4.30 4.44
CA ILE A 53 -1.56 3.59 3.25
C ILE A 53 -0.11 3.98 3.00
N VAL A 54 0.75 2.97 2.85
CA VAL A 54 2.17 3.12 2.51
C VAL A 54 2.40 2.57 1.12
N PHE A 55 3.03 3.36 0.27
CA PHE A 55 3.36 2.97 -1.09
C PHE A 55 4.63 3.66 -1.58
N CYS A 56 5.20 3.15 -2.66
CA CYS A 56 6.32 3.76 -3.33
C CYS A 56 5.94 4.18 -4.74
N CYS A 57 6.51 5.28 -5.21
CA CYS A 57 6.40 5.68 -6.61
C CYS A 57 7.77 6.07 -7.18
N ARG A 58 7.89 6.01 -8.50
CA ARG A 58 9.05 6.54 -9.23
C ARG A 58 8.67 6.96 -10.63
N TRP A 59 9.51 7.78 -11.25
CA TRP A 59 9.59 7.91 -12.69
C TRP A 59 10.48 6.80 -13.26
N ASN A 60 9.93 5.93 -14.11
CA ASN A 60 10.72 4.94 -14.84
C ASN A 60 11.28 5.58 -16.12
N ALA A 61 12.59 5.86 -16.13
CA ALA A 61 13.25 6.52 -17.26
C ALA A 61 13.34 5.64 -18.52
N ASP A 62 13.37 4.32 -18.39
CA ASP A 62 13.45 3.41 -19.53
C ASP A 62 12.12 3.34 -20.28
N LEU A 63 11.02 3.33 -19.52
CA LEU A 63 9.66 3.26 -20.06
C LEU A 63 9.03 4.64 -20.27
N GLN A 64 9.68 5.72 -19.83
CA GLN A 64 9.16 7.09 -19.85
C GLN A 64 7.76 7.20 -19.24
N MET A 65 7.55 6.52 -18.09
CA MET A 65 6.26 6.52 -17.40
C MET A 65 6.41 6.40 -15.88
N PRO A 66 5.46 6.90 -15.09
CA PRO A 66 5.42 6.66 -13.66
C PRO A 66 5.05 5.22 -13.32
N GLU A 67 5.63 4.73 -12.24
CA GLU A 67 5.29 3.43 -11.64
C GLU A 67 4.96 3.63 -10.16
N ILE A 68 3.98 2.86 -9.68
CA ILE A 68 3.51 2.86 -8.30
C ILE A 68 3.49 1.41 -7.81
N ILE A 69 4.05 1.14 -6.63
CA ILE A 69 3.97 -0.15 -5.94
C ILE A 69 3.33 0.02 -4.56
N PRO A 70 2.36 -0.82 -4.18
CA PRO A 70 1.82 -0.82 -2.83
C PRO A 70 2.82 -1.47 -1.86
N LYS A 71 2.83 -1.03 -0.61
CA LYS A 71 3.64 -1.65 0.45
C LYS A 71 2.80 -2.21 1.58
N GLY A 72 1.82 -1.43 2.05
CA GLY A 72 0.89 -1.89 3.07
C GLY A 72 -0.20 -0.88 3.36
N ALA A 73 -1.20 -1.32 4.10
CA ALA A 73 -2.30 -0.49 4.59
C ALA A 73 -2.67 -0.93 6.01
N TYR A 74 -2.77 0.04 6.92
CA TYR A 74 -2.93 -0.20 8.35
C TYR A 74 -4.08 0.61 8.91
N ALA A 75 -4.76 0.12 9.94
CA ALA A 75 -5.66 0.93 10.72
C ALA A 75 -4.91 2.11 11.36
N ALA A 76 -5.50 3.30 11.34
CA ALA A 76 -5.04 4.39 12.19
C ALA A 76 -5.49 4.15 13.65
N SER A 77 -4.78 4.79 14.59
CA SER A 77 -5.12 4.78 16.03
C SER A 77 -6.61 4.89 16.30
N GLY A 78 -7.16 3.91 17.02
CA GLY A 78 -8.58 3.86 17.39
C GLY A 78 -9.52 3.30 16.33
N TYR A 79 -9.00 2.84 15.18
CA TYR A 79 -9.80 2.23 14.11
C TYR A 79 -9.51 0.73 13.91
N ASN A 80 -8.72 0.08 14.76
CA ASN A 80 -8.27 -1.32 14.55
C ASN A 80 -9.41 -2.31 14.29
N ASP A 81 -10.57 -2.14 14.95
CA ASP A 81 -11.74 -3.01 14.80
C ASP A 81 -12.25 -3.10 13.34
N CYS A 82 -12.02 -2.09 12.50
CA CYS A 82 -12.44 -2.17 11.10
C CYS A 82 -11.62 -3.18 10.31
N PHE A 83 -10.33 -3.36 10.61
CA PHE A 83 -9.53 -4.36 9.92
C PHE A 83 -9.92 -5.79 10.32
N HIS A 84 -10.31 -6.00 11.59
CA HIS A 84 -10.91 -7.28 12.03
C HIS A 84 -12.20 -7.59 11.26
N MET A 85 -13.05 -6.58 11.04
CA MET A 85 -14.26 -6.74 10.23
C MET A 85 -13.93 -7.05 8.76
N ILE A 86 -13.00 -6.31 8.15
CA ILE A 86 -12.63 -6.50 6.74
C ILE A 86 -12.02 -7.89 6.50
N GLU A 87 -11.23 -8.38 7.46
CA GLU A 87 -10.64 -9.72 7.40
C GLU A 87 -11.69 -10.83 7.39
N GLN A 88 -12.72 -10.72 8.22
CA GLN A 88 -13.79 -11.73 8.32
C GLN A 88 -14.72 -11.73 7.09
N HIS A 89 -14.62 -10.73 6.22
CA HIS A 89 -15.53 -10.44 5.12
C HIS A 89 -14.75 -10.25 3.80
N PRO A 90 -14.50 -11.33 3.04
CA PRO A 90 -13.66 -11.29 1.83
C PRO A 90 -14.08 -10.25 0.78
N GLU A 91 -15.38 -9.95 0.67
CA GLU A 91 -15.92 -8.91 -0.21
C GLU A 91 -15.45 -7.50 0.14
N LEU A 92 -15.25 -7.22 1.44
CA LEU A 92 -14.74 -5.95 1.92
C LEU A 92 -13.26 -5.80 1.64
N LYS A 93 -12.50 -6.90 1.69
CA LYS A 93 -11.06 -6.91 1.37
C LYS A 93 -10.77 -6.53 -0.07
N ASP A 94 -11.47 -7.12 -1.04
CA ASP A 94 -11.31 -6.74 -2.45
C ASP A 94 -11.66 -5.27 -2.69
N THR A 95 -12.66 -4.76 -1.96
CA THR A 95 -13.06 -3.35 -1.98
C THR A 95 -11.98 -2.45 -1.36
N LEU A 96 -11.40 -2.86 -0.24
CA LEU A 96 -10.28 -2.17 0.42
C LEU A 96 -9.06 -2.10 -0.51
N ILE A 97 -8.67 -3.19 -1.17
CA ILE A 97 -7.51 -3.21 -2.07
C ILE A 97 -7.70 -2.24 -3.24
N ARG A 98 -8.91 -2.17 -3.83
CA ARG A 98 -9.20 -1.19 -4.89
C ARG A 98 -9.17 0.23 -4.38
N PHE A 99 -9.72 0.47 -3.19
CA PHE A 99 -9.64 1.77 -2.51
C PHE A 99 -8.18 2.19 -2.30
N ILE A 100 -7.33 1.27 -1.83
CA ILE A 100 -5.88 1.50 -1.66
C ILE A 100 -5.26 1.94 -2.99
N PHE A 101 -5.48 1.21 -4.08
CA PHE A 101 -4.93 1.57 -5.39
C PHE A 101 -5.42 2.92 -5.90
N ALA A 102 -6.69 3.26 -5.67
CA ALA A 102 -7.26 4.54 -6.06
C ALA A 102 -6.61 5.72 -5.31
N GLU A 103 -6.47 5.62 -3.99
CA GLU A 103 -5.83 6.67 -3.18
C GLU A 103 -4.33 6.78 -3.45
N MET A 104 -3.64 5.64 -3.68
CA MET A 104 -2.24 5.65 -4.13
C MET A 104 -2.07 6.40 -5.45
N SER A 105 -2.90 6.10 -6.46
CA SER A 105 -2.88 6.78 -7.76
C SER A 105 -3.06 8.28 -7.60
N LYS A 106 -4.08 8.68 -6.84
CA LYS A 106 -4.43 10.08 -6.58
C LYS A 106 -3.26 10.85 -5.95
N VAL A 107 -2.60 10.29 -4.93
CA VAL A 107 -1.50 10.97 -4.25
C VAL A 107 -0.19 10.89 -5.04
N ALA A 108 0.10 9.77 -5.73
CA ALA A 108 1.28 9.67 -6.58
C ALA A 108 1.33 10.78 -7.64
N LYS A 109 0.18 11.13 -8.23
CA LYS A 109 0.05 12.20 -9.23
C LYS A 109 0.38 13.60 -8.72
N THR A 110 0.34 13.83 -7.41
CA THR A 110 0.72 15.12 -6.81
C THR A 110 2.20 15.17 -6.43
N ASN A 111 2.92 14.06 -6.53
CA ASN A 111 4.34 13.99 -6.22
C ASN A 111 5.19 14.26 -7.48
N PRO A 112 5.82 15.45 -7.62
CA PRO A 112 6.58 15.82 -8.81
C PRO A 112 7.84 14.97 -9.03
N ASN A 113 8.30 14.23 -8.01
CA ASN A 113 9.45 13.33 -8.14
C ASN A 113 9.07 11.99 -8.80
N CYS A 114 7.78 11.65 -8.82
CA CYS A 114 7.28 10.41 -9.40
C CYS A 114 6.49 10.64 -10.68
N PHE A 115 5.67 11.69 -10.68
CA PHE A 115 4.72 11.99 -11.72
C PHE A 115 5.01 13.35 -12.34
N PRO A 116 5.20 13.43 -13.67
CA PRO A 116 4.98 14.68 -14.36
C PRO A 116 3.48 15.00 -14.31
N GLN A 117 3.16 16.28 -14.47
CA GLN A 117 1.78 16.72 -14.58
C GLN A 117 1.10 16.06 -15.79
N CYS A 118 -0.15 15.63 -15.62
CA CYS A 118 -0.92 15.06 -16.72
C CYS A 118 -1.09 16.11 -17.85
N PRO A 119 -0.83 15.72 -19.11
CA PRO A 119 -0.84 16.63 -20.25
C PRO A 119 -2.28 17.05 -20.64
N PRO A 120 -2.46 18.07 -21.49
CA PRO A 120 -3.77 18.46 -22.00
C PRO A 120 -4.52 17.31 -22.69
N CYS A 121 -5.85 17.28 -22.55
CA CYS A 121 -6.73 16.36 -23.28
C CYS A 121 -6.90 16.84 -24.74
N ASP A 122 -5.95 16.52 -25.61
CA ASP A 122 -6.08 16.74 -27.06
C ASP A 122 -6.81 15.56 -27.74
N GLU A 123 -7.46 15.81 -28.89
CA GLU A 123 -8.32 14.89 -29.67
C GLU A 123 -7.75 13.46 -29.87
N ASN A 124 -7.91 12.60 -28.86
CA ASN A 124 -7.82 11.12 -28.89
C ASN A 124 -6.44 10.46 -28.69
N ILE A 125 -5.42 11.13 -28.14
CA ILE A 125 -4.16 10.44 -27.78
C ILE A 125 -3.76 10.77 -26.33
N PRO A 126 -3.92 9.85 -25.37
CA PRO A 126 -3.35 10.04 -24.05
C PRO A 126 -1.82 10.13 -24.16
N LYS A 127 -1.26 11.23 -23.64
CA LYS A 127 0.17 11.52 -23.74
C LYS A 127 0.97 11.07 -22.50
N LEU A 128 0.28 10.69 -21.41
CA LEU A 128 0.92 10.13 -20.23
C LEU A 128 0.22 8.84 -19.80
N TYR A 129 0.98 7.75 -19.84
CA TYR A 129 0.61 6.48 -19.25
C TYR A 129 1.35 6.33 -17.92
N TYR A 130 0.78 5.54 -17.01
CA TYR A 130 1.45 5.12 -15.79
C TYR A 130 0.98 3.73 -15.38
N ARG A 131 1.73 3.09 -14.49
CA ARG A 131 1.44 1.74 -14.02
C ARG A 131 1.30 1.67 -12.52
N ILE A 132 0.31 0.91 -12.06
CA ILE A 132 0.28 0.36 -10.70
C ILE A 132 0.70 -1.10 -10.80
N ILE A 133 1.82 -1.43 -10.18
CA ILE A 133 2.32 -2.80 -10.06
C ILE A 133 1.72 -3.36 -8.77
N ALA A 134 0.52 -3.93 -8.90
CA ALA A 134 -0.27 -4.47 -7.80
C ALA A 134 0.17 -5.91 -7.48
N TYR A 135 0.95 -6.10 -6.42
CA TYR A 135 1.28 -7.45 -5.95
C TYR A 135 0.00 -8.20 -5.58
N LYS A 136 -0.12 -9.45 -6.05
CA LYS A 136 -1.31 -10.27 -5.82
C LYS A 136 -1.25 -11.03 -4.51
N CYS A 137 -0.08 -11.21 -3.94
CA CYS A 137 0.12 -11.85 -2.66
C CYS A 137 0.14 -10.80 -1.55
N VAL A 138 -0.64 -11.03 -0.50
CA VAL A 138 -0.69 -10.17 0.70
C VAL A 138 -0.62 -11.03 1.94
N LYS A 139 -0.33 -10.41 3.09
CA LYS A 139 -0.41 -11.04 4.41
C LYS A 139 -1.09 -10.11 5.39
N TRP A 140 -1.78 -10.69 6.37
CA TRP A 140 -2.28 -9.94 7.52
C TRP A 140 -1.15 -9.75 8.52
N ILE A 141 -1.15 -8.60 9.18
CA ILE A 141 -0.17 -8.29 10.21
C ILE A 141 -0.84 -7.60 11.40
N SER A 142 -0.27 -7.84 12.57
CA SER A 142 -0.45 -6.99 13.75
C SER A 142 0.92 -6.67 14.31
N LYS A 143 1.28 -5.39 14.28
CA LYS A 143 2.60 -4.91 14.74
C LYS A 143 2.42 -3.73 15.69
N PRO A 144 3.27 -3.55 16.69
CA PRO A 144 3.22 -2.36 17.54
C PRO A 144 3.47 -1.08 16.74
N ALA A 145 2.49 -0.19 16.69
CA ALA A 145 2.59 1.12 16.08
C ALA A 145 3.37 2.10 16.98
N ILE A 146 3.07 2.06 18.28
CA ILE A 146 3.72 2.91 19.29
C ILE A 146 4.21 2.04 20.44
N ARG A 147 5.52 2.14 20.72
CA ARG A 147 6.15 1.53 21.90
C ARG A 147 6.74 2.60 22.80
N LEU A 148 6.50 2.47 24.09
CA LEU A 148 7.24 3.20 25.11
C LEU A 148 8.67 2.66 25.22
N ILE A 149 9.57 3.47 25.80
CA ILE A 149 10.98 3.10 26.01
C ILE A 149 11.13 1.83 26.86
N ASN A 150 10.18 1.57 27.76
CA ASN A 150 10.15 0.36 28.59
C ASN A 150 9.62 -0.89 27.85
N GLY A 151 9.32 -0.78 26.55
CA GLY A 151 8.79 -1.86 25.71
C GLY A 151 7.27 -2.01 25.75
N THR A 152 6.55 -1.26 26.58
CA THR A 152 5.07 -1.29 26.60
C THR A 152 4.52 -0.82 25.26
N VAL A 153 3.68 -1.64 24.63
CA VAL A 153 2.94 -1.28 23.42
C VAL A 153 1.74 -0.44 23.82
N LEU A 154 1.64 0.78 23.28
CA LEU A 154 0.49 1.66 23.48
C LEU A 154 -0.54 1.48 22.37
N GLU A 155 -0.10 1.12 21.17
CA GLU A 155 -0.93 1.05 19.99
C GLU A 155 -0.45 -0.06 19.07
N TRP A 156 -1.40 -0.80 18.51
CA TRP A 156 -1.19 -1.82 17.50
C TRP A 156 -1.60 -1.26 16.13
N ALA A 157 -0.84 -1.58 15.10
CA ALA A 157 -1.18 -1.37 13.70
C ALA A 157 -1.59 -2.72 13.11
N ASP A 158 -2.90 -2.93 13.02
CA ASP A 158 -3.49 -4.06 12.31
C ASP A 158 -3.67 -3.69 10.85
N GLY A 159 -3.31 -4.59 9.93
CA GLY A 159 -3.24 -4.22 8.53
C GLY A 159 -2.93 -5.35 7.57
N ILE A 160 -2.79 -4.94 6.31
CA ILE A 160 -2.36 -5.80 5.21
C ILE A 160 -0.99 -5.30 4.74
N GLU A 161 -0.05 -6.22 4.52
CA GLU A 161 1.21 -5.95 3.81
C GLU A 161 1.21 -6.69 2.48
N PHE A 162 1.71 -6.03 1.44
CA PHE A 162 1.87 -6.65 0.12
C PHE A 162 3.19 -7.43 0.10
N CYS A 163 3.13 -8.71 -0.29
CA CYS A 163 4.30 -9.57 -0.40
C CYS A 163 5.06 -9.28 -1.71
N ASP A 164 5.82 -8.18 -1.71
CA ASP A 164 6.49 -7.60 -2.87
C ASP A 164 7.76 -8.35 -3.33
N ASN A 165 8.17 -9.34 -2.54
CA ASN A 165 9.26 -10.26 -2.84
C ASN A 165 8.85 -11.41 -3.78
N LEU A 166 7.56 -11.57 -4.07
CA LEU A 166 7.04 -12.60 -4.96
C LEU A 166 6.76 -11.99 -6.34
N ASP A 167 7.02 -12.74 -7.42
CA ASP A 167 6.86 -12.21 -8.79
C ASP A 167 5.40 -12.12 -9.25
N TYR A 168 4.46 -12.64 -8.44
CA TYR A 168 3.05 -12.69 -8.80
C TYR A 168 2.34 -11.35 -8.60
N LYS A 169 2.07 -10.67 -9.72
CA LYS A 169 1.56 -9.30 -9.74
C LYS A 169 0.54 -9.08 -10.86
N CYS A 170 -0.30 -8.08 -10.66
CA CYS A 170 -1.14 -7.49 -11.68
C CYS A 170 -0.55 -6.13 -12.06
N ILE A 171 -0.29 -5.90 -13.33
CA ILE A 171 0.10 -4.59 -13.84
C ILE A 171 -1.16 -3.91 -14.37
N LEU A 172 -1.59 -2.88 -13.66
CA LEU A 172 -2.70 -2.02 -14.09
C LEU A 172 -2.09 -0.81 -14.81
N THR A 173 -2.34 -0.70 -16.12
CA THR A 173 -1.89 0.46 -16.90
C THR A 173 -3.02 1.45 -17.01
N TYR A 174 -2.73 2.70 -16.68
CA TYR A 174 -3.67 3.81 -16.76
C TYR A 174 -3.16 4.88 -17.71
N ALA A 175 -4.08 5.70 -18.19
CA ALA A 175 -3.79 6.93 -18.90
C ALA A 175 -4.40 8.11 -18.15
N CYS A 176 -3.78 9.29 -18.25
CA CYS A 176 -4.38 10.53 -17.76
C CYS A 176 -4.19 11.70 -18.71
N CYS A 177 -5.10 12.67 -18.60
CA CYS A 177 -5.00 14.00 -19.20
C CYS A 177 -5.76 15.02 -18.34
N CYS A 178 -5.54 16.32 -18.56
CA CYS A 178 -6.31 17.39 -17.91
C CYS A 178 -6.92 18.35 -18.92
N ASP A 179 -8.17 18.76 -18.68
CA ASP A 179 -8.82 19.87 -19.38
C ASP A 179 -8.51 21.18 -18.65
N TRP A 180 -7.63 21.96 -19.28
CA TRP A 180 -7.15 23.25 -18.79
C TRP A 180 -8.08 24.42 -19.12
N ASN A 181 -9.20 24.17 -19.82
CA ASN A 181 -10.22 25.19 -20.05
C ASN A 181 -11.14 25.39 -18.83
N THR A 182 -10.96 24.60 -17.78
CA THR A 182 -11.69 24.71 -16.51
C THR A 182 -10.80 25.28 -15.39
N SER A 183 -11.40 25.93 -14.39
CA SER A 183 -10.69 26.48 -13.22
C SER A 183 -11.37 26.01 -11.92
N PRO A 184 -10.75 25.10 -11.13
CA PRO A 184 -9.46 24.46 -11.40
C PRO A 184 -9.52 23.48 -12.60
N PRO A 185 -8.36 23.14 -13.20
CA PRO A 185 -8.31 22.16 -14.29
C PRO A 185 -8.91 20.83 -13.89
N SER A 186 -9.73 20.26 -14.77
CA SER A 186 -10.39 18.97 -14.56
C SER A 186 -9.53 17.85 -15.16
N CYS A 187 -8.97 16.99 -14.32
CA CYS A 187 -8.14 15.88 -14.77
C CYS A 187 -8.94 14.58 -14.86
N TYR A 188 -8.77 13.87 -15.97
CA TYR A 188 -9.40 12.59 -16.25
C TYR A 188 -8.35 11.49 -16.21
N GLU A 189 -8.72 10.35 -15.66
CA GLU A 189 -7.92 9.12 -15.68
C GLU A 189 -8.81 7.94 -16.05
N TRP A 190 -8.24 6.97 -16.75
CA TRP A 190 -8.95 5.73 -17.05
C TRP A 190 -7.96 4.57 -17.17
N CYS A 191 -8.41 3.39 -16.78
CA CYS A 191 -7.64 2.17 -16.89
C CYS A 191 -7.64 1.69 -18.35
N ILE A 192 -6.45 1.44 -18.89
CA ILE A 192 -6.24 0.96 -20.26
C ILE A 192 -6.18 -0.56 -20.30
N SER A 193 -5.44 -1.16 -19.36
CA SER A 193 -5.27 -2.61 -19.29
C SER A 193 -5.01 -3.09 -17.88
N ALA A 194 -5.35 -4.36 -17.65
CA ALA A 194 -5.01 -5.11 -16.45
C ALA A 194 -4.39 -6.44 -16.90
N GLU A 195 -3.13 -6.65 -16.58
CA GLU A 195 -2.37 -7.79 -17.06
C GLU A 195 -1.74 -8.54 -15.89
N GLN A 196 -1.94 -9.86 -15.86
CA GLN A 196 -1.37 -10.70 -14.82
C GLN A 196 0.00 -11.23 -15.26
N TYR A 197 0.99 -11.12 -14.37
CA TYR A 197 2.35 -11.58 -14.58
C TYR A 197 2.80 -12.50 -13.43
N GLY A 198 3.67 -13.46 -13.76
CA GLY A 198 4.20 -14.44 -12.81
C GLY A 198 3.24 -15.60 -12.52
N THR A 199 3.72 -16.54 -11.70
CA THR A 199 2.95 -17.69 -11.20
C THR A 199 2.61 -17.51 -9.73
N SER A 200 1.47 -18.03 -9.29
CA SER A 200 1.07 -17.92 -7.88
C SER A 200 2.00 -18.73 -6.99
N GLU A 201 2.85 -18.03 -6.24
CA GLU A 201 3.75 -18.63 -5.23
C GLU A 201 3.16 -18.58 -3.82
N CYS A 202 2.09 -17.79 -3.60
CA CYS A 202 1.37 -17.71 -2.33
C CYS A 202 0.15 -18.65 -2.28
N SER A 203 -0.30 -18.94 -1.06
CA SER A 203 -1.45 -19.82 -0.80
C SER A 203 -2.73 -19.27 -1.43
N ASN A 204 -3.56 -20.14 -2.02
CA ASN A 204 -4.91 -19.76 -2.45
C ASN A 204 -5.91 -19.69 -1.28
N GLN A 205 -5.52 -20.21 -0.12
CA GLN A 205 -6.31 -20.20 1.09
C GLN A 205 -5.79 -19.09 2.01
N GLU A 206 -6.72 -18.22 2.43
CA GLU A 206 -6.47 -17.23 3.47
C GLU A 206 -6.15 -17.91 4.81
N PRO A 207 -5.03 -17.57 5.45
CA PRO A 207 -4.64 -18.13 6.74
C PRO A 207 -5.62 -17.71 7.84
N GLN A 208 -5.67 -18.50 8.91
CA GLN A 208 -6.36 -18.11 10.13
C GLN A 208 -5.67 -16.89 10.76
N VAL A 209 -6.47 -15.95 11.26
CA VAL A 209 -6.00 -14.78 12.01
C VAL A 209 -6.67 -14.74 13.40
N PRO A 210 -5.91 -14.49 14.48
CA PRO A 210 -4.45 -14.54 14.53
C PRO A 210 -3.93 -15.95 14.14
N PRO A 211 -2.67 -16.07 13.71
CA PRO A 211 -2.09 -17.37 13.39
C PRO A 211 -2.18 -18.37 14.55
N PRO A 212 -2.15 -19.69 14.29
CA PRO A 212 -2.19 -20.69 15.34
C PRO A 212 -1.11 -20.47 16.41
N GLY A 213 -1.53 -20.38 17.67
CA GLY A 213 -0.65 -20.11 18.80
C GLY A 213 -0.36 -18.62 19.05
N LYS A 214 -1.03 -17.71 18.34
CA LYS A 214 -0.98 -16.26 18.54
C LYS A 214 -2.30 -15.70 19.08
N ASP A 215 -2.21 -14.57 19.78
CA ASP A 215 -3.36 -13.75 20.18
C ASP A 215 -3.37 -12.35 19.54
N TRP A 216 -4.47 -11.61 19.74
CA TRP A 216 -4.64 -10.24 19.22
C TRP A 216 -3.79 -9.18 19.94
N ASN A 217 -3.19 -9.51 21.09
CA ASN A 217 -2.44 -8.59 21.93
C ASN A 217 -0.93 -8.83 21.83
N GLU A 218 -0.47 -9.49 20.78
CA GLU A 218 0.94 -9.77 20.53
C GLU A 218 1.28 -9.59 19.05
N PRO A 219 2.57 -9.38 18.69
CA PRO A 219 2.94 -9.21 17.29
C PRO A 219 2.86 -10.54 16.54
N TRP A 220 2.26 -10.48 15.35
CA TRP A 220 2.18 -11.60 14.42
C TRP A 220 2.06 -11.13 12.97
N GLU A 221 2.37 -12.04 12.07
CA GLU A 221 2.12 -11.92 10.64
C GLU A 221 1.66 -13.29 10.12
N THR A 222 0.77 -13.30 9.13
CA THR A 222 0.37 -14.54 8.46
C THR A 222 1.35 -14.91 7.35
N GLU A 223 1.25 -16.14 6.86
CA GLU A 223 1.79 -16.48 5.54
C GLU A 223 1.12 -15.64 4.44
N CYS A 224 1.81 -15.46 3.32
CA CYS A 224 1.26 -14.76 2.17
C CYS A 224 0.17 -15.60 1.48
N PHE A 225 -0.92 -14.95 1.10
CA PHE A 225 -2.02 -15.55 0.36
C PHE A 225 -2.48 -14.66 -0.80
N ILE A 226 -3.18 -15.28 -1.76
CA ILE A 226 -3.61 -14.62 -2.99
C ILE A 226 -4.79 -13.68 -2.77
N THR A 227 -4.79 -12.56 -3.49
CA THR A 227 -5.94 -11.69 -3.69
C THR A 227 -6.34 -11.72 -5.16
N ASN A 228 -7.65 -11.61 -5.43
CA ASN A 228 -8.19 -11.77 -6.78
C ASN A 228 -8.34 -10.44 -7.53
N VAL A 229 -7.68 -9.38 -7.06
CA VAL A 229 -7.77 -8.06 -7.68
C VAL A 229 -6.80 -7.96 -8.86
N CYS A 230 -7.29 -8.29 -10.06
CA CYS A 230 -6.61 -7.97 -11.31
C CYS A 230 -7.61 -7.62 -12.41
N ARG A 231 -8.25 -6.47 -12.27
CA ARG A 231 -9.15 -5.91 -13.26
C ARG A 231 -9.18 -4.40 -13.13
N CYS A 232 -9.42 -3.72 -14.25
CA CYS A 232 -9.72 -2.30 -14.22
C CYS A 232 -10.97 -2.06 -13.35
N PRO A 233 -10.93 -1.07 -12.43
CA PRO A 233 -12.08 -0.70 -11.60
C PRO A 233 -13.22 -0.10 -12.43
#